data_AF-A0A7G9RHI8-F1
#
_entry.id   AF-A0A7G9RHI8-F1
#
_cell.length_a   1.000
_cell.length_b   1.000
_cell.length_c   1.000
_cell.angle_alpha   90.00
_cell.angle_beta   90.00
_cell.angle_gamma   90.00
#
_symmetry.space_group_name_H-M   'P 1'
#
loop_
_entity.id
_entity.type
_entity.pdbx_description
1 polymer ?
#
loop_
_entity_poly.entity_id
_entity_poly.type
_entity_poly.pdbx_seq_one_letter_code
_entity_poly.pdbx_strand_id
1 'polypeptide(L)' 'MLQGSGARVLSRENQRLQDRVAVLEQTLQERRRTQLRVAELTDLVTELLLPVSGRDEAAMRSALEEYRKVSSS' A
#
# COMPACT_ATOMS: atom_id res chain seq x y z
N MET A 1 35.45 -10.28 -34.08
CA MET A 1 35.14 -9.97 -32.66
C MET A 1 33.76 -9.29 -32.49
N LEU A 2 32.65 -9.89 -32.96
CA LEU A 2 31.31 -9.26 -32.90
C LEU A 2 30.35 -9.87 -31.84
N GLN A 3 30.70 -11.00 -31.21
CA GLN A 3 29.84 -11.67 -30.21
C GLN A 3 29.68 -10.89 -28.89
N GLY A 4 30.66 -10.05 -28.51
CA GLY A 4 30.58 -9.26 -27.27
C GLY A 4 29.56 -8.12 -27.29
N SER A 5 29.12 -7.65 -28.46
CA SER A 5 28.18 -6.52 -28.55
C SER A 5 26.73 -6.93 -28.27
N GLY A 6 26.30 -8.10 -28.76
CA GLY A 6 24.95 -8.62 -28.52
C GLY A 6 24.71 -8.94 -27.04
N ALA A 7 25.68 -9.58 -26.38
CA ALA A 7 25.60 -9.88 -24.95
C ALA A 7 25.48 -8.61 -24.08
N ARG A 8 26.19 -7.54 -24.46
CA ARG A 8 26.09 -6.24 -23.77
C ARG A 8 24.74 -5.57 -23.97
N VAL A 9 24.13 -5.65 -25.15
CA VAL A 9 22.80 -5.10 -25.41
C VAL A 9 21.73 -5.84 -24.62
N LEU A 10 21.77 -7.18 -24.61
CA LEU A 10 20.83 -7.99 -23.83
C LEU A 10 20.97 -7.75 -22.32
N SER A 11 22.20 -7.64 -21.82
CA SER A 11 22.44 -7.33 -20.40
C SER A 11 21.90 -5.96 -20.00
N ARG A 12 22.05 -4.94 -20.86
CA ARG A 12 21.49 -3.60 -20.60
C ARG A 12 19.96 -3.60 -20.62
N GLU A 13 19.35 -4.32 -21.56
CA GLU A 13 17.89 -4.40 -21.62
C GLU A 13 17.35 -5.18 -20.41
N ASN A 14 18.03 -6.25 -19.99
CA ASN A 14 17.65 -6.98 -18.78
C ASN A 14 17.73 -6.09 -17.53
N GLN A 15 18.82 -5.32 -17.37
CA GLN A 15 18.95 -4.37 -16.26
C GLN A 15 17.83 -3.31 -16.29
N ARG A 16 17.54 -2.75 -17.47
CA ARG A 16 16.45 -1.78 -17.62
C ARG A 16 15.10 -2.37 -17.23
N LEU A 17 14.83 -3.63 -17.57
CA LEU A 17 13.61 -4.31 -17.18
C LEU A 17 13.56 -4.56 -15.67
N GLN A 18 14.67 -4.97 -15.05
CA GLN A 18 14.76 -5.13 -13.59
C GLN A 18 14.48 -3.82 -12.87
N ASP A 19 15.08 -2.71 -13.30
CA ASP A 19 14.86 -1.39 -12.71
C ASP A 19 13.38 -0.98 -12.82
N ARG A 20 12.76 -1.23 -13.98
CA ARG A 20 11.32 -0.95 -14.18
C ARG A 20 10.44 -1.80 -13.29
N VAL A 21 10.76 -3.08 -13.14
CA VAL A 21 10.03 -3.99 -12.24
C VAL A 21 10.14 -3.51 -10.80
N ALA A 22 11.33 -3.15 -10.33
CA ALA A 22 11.54 -2.65 -8.98
C ALA A 22 10.69 -1.39 -8.69
N VAL A 23 10.63 -0.44 -9.64
CA VAL A 23 9.78 0.76 -9.52
C VAL A 23 8.29 0.39 -9.48
N LEU A 24 7.85 -0.55 -10.32
CA LEU A 24 6.46 -1.00 -10.34
C LEU A 24 6.10 -1.72 -9.03
N GLU A 25 6.97 -2.57 -8.51
CA GLU A 25 6.79 -3.27 -7.26
C GLU A 25 6.69 -2.29 -6.08
N GLN A 26 7.57 -1.29 -6.03
CA GLN A 26 7.49 -0.22 -5.04
C GLN A 26 6.14 0.51 -5.12
N THR A 27 5.73 0.90 -6.33
CA THR A 27 4.46 1.61 -6.55
C THR A 27 3.26 0.75 -6.13
N LEU A 28 3.28 -0.55 -6.41
CA LEU A 28 2.23 -1.47 -5.98
C LEU A 28 2.17 -1.62 -4.46
N GLN A 29 3.32 -1.71 -3.79
CA GLN A 29 3.38 -1.78 -2.33
C GLN A 29 2.80 -0.50 -1.69
N GLU A 30 3.16 0.68 -2.21
CA GLU A 30 2.62 1.96 -1.75
C GLU A 30 1.11 2.08 -1.95
N ARG A 31 0.61 1.63 -3.11
CA ARG A 31 -0.84 1.58 -3.40
C ARG A 31 -1.57 0.62 -2.46
N ARG A 32 -1.03 -0.59 -2.23
CA ARG A 32 -1.62 -1.57 -1.32
C ARG A 32 -1.69 -1.03 0.10
N ARG A 33 -0.63 -0.38 0.58
CA ARG A 33 -0.62 0.28 1.90
C ARG A 33 -1.72 1.33 2.01
N THR A 34 -1.88 2.16 0.97
CA THR A 34 -2.93 3.20 0.93
C THR A 34 -4.32 2.58 0.91
N GLN A 35 -4.54 1.55 0.09
CA GLN A 35 -5.85 0.87 0.00
C GLN A 35 -6.27 0.22 1.31
N LEU A 36 -5.34 -0.40 2.04
CA LEU A 36 -5.63 -0.97 3.37
C LEU A 36 -6.10 0.12 4.34
N ARG A 37 -5.39 1.26 4.37
CA ARG A 37 -5.78 2.39 5.23
C ARG A 37 -7.13 3.00 4.86
N VAL A 38 -7.47 3.02 3.56
CA VAL A 38 -8.80 3.45 3.10
C VAL A 38 -9.88 2.46 3.54
N ALA A 39 -9.63 1.16 3.49
CA ALA A 39 -10.56 0.13 3.97
C ALA A 39 -10.79 0.28 5.48
N GLU A 40 -9.73 0.38 6.27
CA GLU A 40 -9.82 0.62 7.72
C GLU A 40 -10.63 1.88 8.06
N LEU A 41 -10.39 2.98 7.34
CA LEU A 41 -11.17 4.21 7.52
C LEU A 41 -12.64 4.04 7.12
N THR A 42 -12.90 3.28 6.06
CA THR A 42 -14.26 2.99 5.61
C THR A 42 -15.03 2.17 6.64
N ASP A 43 -14.37 1.20 7.27
CA ASP A 43 -14.96 0.38 8.34
C ASP A 43 -15.30 1.26 9.56
N LEU A 44 -14.37 2.14 9.97
CA LEU A 44 -14.62 3.12 11.04
C LEU A 44 -15.79 4.05 10.73
N VAL A 45 -15.84 4.62 9.52
CA VAL A 45 -16.94 5.48 9.11
C VAL A 45 -18.27 4.72 9.09
N THR A 46 -18.25 3.47 8.62
CA THR A 46 -19.46 2.61 8.59
C THR A 46 -20.02 2.41 10.00
N GLU A 47 -19.16 2.12 10.97
CA GLU A 47 -19.57 1.95 12.37
C GLU A 47 -20.03 3.28 13.00
N LEU A 48 -19.47 4.43 12.59
CA LEU A 48 -19.94 5.77 12.98
C LEU A 48 -21.30 6.15 12.38
N LEU A 49 -21.74 5.48 11.31
CA LEU A 49 -23.05 5.71 10.71
C LEU A 49 -24.15 4.85 11.36
N LEU A 50 -23.80 3.85 12.18
CA LEU A 50 -24.78 3.08 12.93
C LEU A 50 -25.51 3.97 13.96
N PRO A 51 -26.83 3.80 14.13
CA PRO A 51 -27.57 4.44 15.21
C PRO A 51 -26.93 4.12 16.56
N VAL A 52 -26.94 5.08 17.48
CA VAL A 52 -26.29 4.97 18.81
C VAL A 52 -26.71 3.70 19.57
N SER A 53 -27.93 3.20 19.35
CA SER A 53 -28.45 1.97 19.94
C SER A 53 -27.82 0.66 19.43
N GLY A 54 -27.11 0.70 18.30
CA GLY A 54 -26.45 -0.46 17.68
C GLY A 54 -24.95 -0.31 17.48
N ARG A 55 -24.36 0.80 17.93
CA ARG A 55 -22.93 1.09 17.80
C ARG A 55 -22.15 0.52 18.98
N ASP A 56 -21.05 -0.16 18.70
CA ASP A 56 -20.09 -0.54 19.74
C ASP A 56 -19.13 0.63 20.02
N GLU A 57 -19.48 1.47 20.99
CA GLU A 57 -18.67 2.64 21.37
C GLU A 57 -17.27 2.29 21.89
N ALA A 58 -17.11 1.13 22.54
CA ALA A 58 -15.83 0.71 23.09
C ALA A 58 -14.89 0.25 21.97
N ALA A 59 -15.39 -0.59 21.05
CA ALA A 59 -14.65 -1.01 19.87
C ALA A 59 -14.28 0.19 18.97
N MET A 60 -15.24 1.11 18.76
CA MET A 60 -15.02 2.34 18.00
C MET A 60 -13.89 3.20 18.59
N ARG A 61 -13.91 3.43 19.91
CA ARG A 61 -12.90 4.25 20.58
C ARG A 61 -11.50 3.64 20.48
N SER A 62 -11.40 2.32 20.69
CA SER A 62 -10.14 1.58 20.55
C SER A 62 -9.57 1.70 19.13
N ALA A 63 -10.41 1.50 18.11
CA ALA A 63 -9.97 1.57 16.72
C ALA A 63 -9.58 3.00 16.29
N LEU A 64 -10.26 4.04 16.81
CA LEU A 64 -9.87 5.44 16.61
C LEU A 64 -8.53 5.79 17.27
N GLU A 65 -8.26 5.27 18.47
CA GLU A 65 -6.98 5.47 19.16
C GLU A 65 -5.82 4.78 18.42
N GLU A 66 -6.04 3.58 17.90
CA GLU A 66 -5.06 2.86 17.09
C GLU A 66 -4.75 3.61 15.79
N TYR A 67 -5.78 4.06 15.07
CA TYR A 67 -5.59 4.89 13.87
C TYR A 67 -4.77 6.15 14.16
N ARG A 68 -5.04 6.84 15.27
CA ARG A 68 -4.31 8.06 15.65
C ARG A 68 -2.81 7.81 15.83
N LYS A 69 -2.44 6.71 16.51
CA LYS A 69 -1.03 6.33 16.73
C LYS A 69 -0.29 6.08 15.42
N VAL A 70 -0.94 5.41 14.47
CA VAL A 70 -0.37 5.12 13.13
C VAL A 70 -0.34 6.36 12.23
N SER A 71 -1.25 7.33 12.46
CA SER A 71 -1.31 8.57 11.68
C SER A 71 -0.35 9.66 12.13
N SER A 72 0.09 9.63 13.40
CA SER A 72 1.01 10.62 13.98
C SER A 72 2.47 10.21 13.93
N SER A 73 2.79 9.12 13.24
CA SER A 73 4.16 8.60 13.02
C SER A 73 4.50 8.56 11.54
#